data_AF-A0A9D1DEA3-F1
#
_entry.id   AF-A0A9D1DEA3-F1
#
_cell.length_a   1.000
_cell.length_b   1.000
_cell.length_c   1.000
_cell.angle_alpha   90.00
_cell.angle_beta   90.00
_cell.angle_gamma   90.00
#
_symmetry.space_group_name_H-M   'P 1'
#
loop_
_entity.id
_entity.type
_entity.pdbx_description
1 polymer ?
#
loop_
_entity_poly.entity_id
_entity_poly.type
_entity_poly.pdbx_seq_one_letter_code
_entity_poly.pdbx_strand_id
1 'polypeptide(L)'
;MLNNFTLGQFFPGQSVIHRLDPRSKLVCTVLYLVLLFVVNTWIGFAICAVYMAVVIVVSKIPVSNVLRGVKPILPIMAVTAVLNLFFIDGTRILDWGIVHISWEGIVFAIKMMIRLAILIVGTSMLTYTTSPIALTDGMEKGLRPLQKIHLPVHEVTMMMSIALRFIPTLVEETDKIMSAQKARGADFESGGLIHRAKALVPILIPLFISAFRRAEELALAMECRCYRGGEGRTRLRQLRYGWRDGIAYLSMVLLFALCIALNFLLPNI
;
A
#
# COMPACT_ATOMS: atom_id res chain seq x y z
N MET A 1 -18.48 -12.15 -1.42
CA MET A 1 -17.66 -12.08 -2.65
C MET A 1 -16.36 -11.26 -2.53
N LEU A 2 -15.94 -10.83 -1.33
CA LEU A 2 -14.74 -9.96 -1.13
C LEU A 2 -13.43 -10.70 -0.77
N ASN A 3 -13.38 -12.03 -0.84
CA ASN A 3 -12.28 -12.82 -0.27
C ASN A 3 -11.02 -12.96 -1.14
N ASN A 4 -10.96 -12.39 -2.35
CA ASN A 4 -9.85 -12.67 -3.29
C ASN A 4 -8.92 -11.49 -3.60
N PHE A 5 -9.16 -10.29 -3.06
CA PHE A 5 -8.19 -9.20 -3.15
C PHE A 5 -7.22 -9.26 -1.97
N THR A 6 -6.09 -9.94 -2.19
CA THR A 6 -4.97 -10.02 -1.23
C THR A 6 -4.18 -8.72 -1.14
N LEU A 7 -4.41 -7.74 -2.02
CA LEU A 7 -3.85 -6.40 -1.94
C LEU A 7 -4.69 -5.54 -0.98
N GLY A 8 -4.04 -4.87 -0.02
CA GLY A 8 -4.75 -3.98 0.91
C GLY A 8 -5.12 -4.60 2.27
N GLN A 9 -4.83 -5.88 2.51
CA GLN A 9 -5.27 -6.58 3.72
C GLN A 9 -4.19 -6.57 4.81
N PHE A 10 -4.55 -6.14 6.03
CA PHE A 10 -3.70 -6.27 7.20
C PHE A 10 -3.75 -7.70 7.74
N PHE A 11 -2.60 -8.36 7.88
CA PHE A 11 -2.50 -9.66 8.51
C PHE A 11 -2.13 -9.49 9.99
N PRO A 12 -3.01 -9.86 10.93
CA PRO A 12 -2.69 -9.77 12.35
C PRO A 12 -1.60 -10.77 12.69
N GLY A 13 -0.41 -10.27 13.04
CA GLY A 13 0.74 -11.07 13.44
C GLY A 13 1.45 -10.48 14.66
N GLN A 14 2.18 -11.32 15.42
CA GLN A 14 2.92 -10.90 16.61
C GLN A 14 4.44 -10.71 16.39
N SER A 15 4.90 -10.59 15.14
CA SER A 15 6.34 -10.54 14.85
C SER A 15 7.03 -9.25 15.31
N VAL A 16 8.36 -9.27 15.33
CA VAL A 16 9.18 -8.09 15.65
C VAL A 16 8.84 -6.92 14.73
N ILE A 17 8.65 -7.21 13.44
CA ILE A 17 8.29 -6.21 12.43
C ILE A 17 6.87 -5.71 12.65
N HIS A 18 5.89 -6.55 13.00
CA HIS A 18 4.54 -6.07 13.32
C HIS A 18 4.54 -5.07 14.48
N ARG A 19 5.42 -5.25 15.46
CA ARG A 19 5.55 -4.41 16.67
C ARG A 19 6.39 -3.14 16.48
N LEU A 20 6.98 -2.90 15.30
CA LEU A 20 7.67 -1.64 14.99
C LEU A 20 6.67 -0.48 14.93
N ASP A 21 7.15 0.73 15.20
CA ASP A 21 6.34 1.94 15.11
C ASP A 21 5.92 2.17 13.64
N PRO A 22 4.63 2.39 13.34
CA PRO A 22 4.14 2.67 11.99
C PRO A 22 4.93 3.73 11.23
N ARG A 23 5.43 4.76 11.92
CA ARG A 23 6.24 5.81 11.27
C ARG A 23 7.62 5.31 10.83
N SER A 24 8.25 4.42 11.60
CA SER A 24 9.55 3.85 11.21
C SER A 24 9.39 2.96 9.98
N LYS A 25 8.33 2.14 9.94
CA LYS A 25 7.97 1.37 8.76
C LYS A 25 7.73 2.25 7.53
N LEU A 26 6.91 3.30 7.66
CA LEU A 26 6.62 4.21 6.55
C LEU A 26 7.90 4.83 5.97
N VAL A 27 8.77 5.36 6.85
CA VAL A 27 10.04 5.96 6.42
C VAL A 27 10.95 4.91 5.79
N CYS A 28 11.12 3.74 6.40
CA CYS A 28 11.95 2.66 5.85
C CYS A 28 11.41 2.16 4.50
N THR A 29 10.09 2.02 4.33
CA THR A 29 9.48 1.63 3.05
C THR A 29 9.74 2.70 1.99
N VAL A 30 9.54 3.99 2.29
CA VAL A 30 9.84 5.07 1.33
C VAL A 30 11.31 5.09 0.95
N LEU A 31 12.22 5.00 1.92
CA LEU A 31 13.66 4.92 1.66
C LEU A 31 14.02 3.69 0.80
N TYR A 32 13.33 2.57 1.00
CA TYR A 32 13.57 1.34 0.23
C TYR A 32 13.10 1.49 -1.20
N LEU A 33 11.96 2.15 -1.42
CA LEU A 33 11.50 2.49 -2.77
C LEU A 33 12.51 3.37 -3.49
N VAL A 34 12.99 4.44 -2.84
CA VAL A 34 14.02 5.32 -3.43
C VAL A 34 15.29 4.52 -3.74
N LEU A 35 15.74 3.65 -2.83
CA LEU A 35 16.92 2.82 -3.01
C LEU A 35 16.83 1.93 -4.26
N LEU A 36 15.69 1.29 -4.51
CA LEU A 36 15.50 0.41 -5.68
C LEU A 36 15.63 1.13 -7.03
N PHE A 37 15.39 2.44 -7.06
CA PHE A 37 15.59 3.27 -8.26
C PHE A 37 17.04 3.75 -8.41
N VAL A 38 17.77 3.91 -7.30
CA VAL A 38 19.19 4.29 -7.32
C VAL A 38 20.08 3.10 -7.73
N VAL A 39 19.69 1.88 -7.39
CA VAL A 39 20.45 0.66 -7.69
C VAL A 39 20.36 0.29 -9.18
N ASN A 40 21.52 0.15 -9.82
CA ASN A 40 21.66 -0.27 -11.22
C ASN A 40 22.45 -1.59 -11.42
N THR A 41 23.14 -2.06 -10.37
CA THR A 41 23.99 -3.25 -10.43
C THR A 41 23.22 -4.52 -10.06
N TRP A 42 23.54 -5.65 -10.70
CA TRP A 42 22.95 -6.96 -10.40
C TRP A 42 23.13 -7.38 -8.95
N ILE A 43 24.33 -7.12 -8.39
CA ILE A 43 24.65 -7.40 -6.99
C ILE A 43 23.79 -6.55 -6.06
N GLY A 44 23.55 -5.27 -6.39
CA GLY A 44 22.66 -4.41 -5.61
C GLY A 44 21.23 -4.95 -5.55
N PHE A 45 20.67 -5.41 -6.68
CA PHE A 45 19.35 -6.05 -6.69
C PHE A 45 19.30 -7.34 -5.86
N ALA A 46 20.35 -8.16 -5.92
CA ALA A 46 20.45 -9.37 -5.11
C ALA A 46 20.46 -9.04 -3.61
N ILE A 47 21.23 -8.04 -3.18
CA ILE A 47 21.26 -7.59 -1.78
C ILE A 47 19.88 -7.06 -1.34
N CYS A 48 19.22 -6.24 -2.16
CA CYS A 48 17.87 -5.75 -1.88
C CYS A 48 16.85 -6.89 -1.76
N ALA A 49 16.97 -7.93 -2.61
CA ALA A 49 16.11 -9.11 -2.56
C ALA A 49 16.36 -9.94 -1.29
N VAL A 50 17.62 -10.15 -0.91
CA VAL A 50 17.99 -10.86 0.34
C VAL A 50 17.48 -10.09 1.56
N TYR A 51 17.67 -8.77 1.59
CA TYR A 51 17.12 -7.95 2.67
C TYR A 51 15.61 -8.10 2.80
N MET A 52 14.88 -8.07 1.66
CA MET A 52 13.44 -8.28 1.66
C MET A 52 13.05 -9.70 2.11
N ALA A 53 13.79 -10.72 1.70
CA ALA A 53 13.58 -12.09 2.15
C ALA A 53 13.75 -12.22 3.67
N VAL A 54 14.77 -11.60 4.25
CA VAL A 54 14.96 -11.54 5.71
C VAL A 54 13.77 -10.86 6.39
N VAL A 55 13.30 -9.73 5.86
CA VAL A 55 12.12 -9.01 6.37
C VAL A 55 10.86 -9.88 6.33
N ILE A 56 10.65 -10.65 5.27
CA ILE A 56 9.51 -11.58 5.14
C ILE A 56 9.59 -12.69 6.20
N VAL A 57 10.75 -13.33 6.34
CA VAL A 57 10.97 -14.43 7.30
C VAL A 57 10.79 -13.94 8.74
N VAL A 58 11.41 -12.80 9.10
CA VAL A 58 11.28 -12.19 10.43
C VAL A 58 9.83 -11.77 10.69
N SER A 59 9.08 -11.40 9.65
CA SER A 59 7.68 -11.03 9.80
C SER A 59 6.73 -12.20 10.00
N LYS A 60 7.18 -13.43 9.74
CA LYS A 60 6.37 -14.66 9.80
C LYS A 60 5.13 -14.59 8.88
N ILE A 61 5.25 -13.92 7.74
CA ILE A 61 4.19 -13.88 6.73
C ILE A 61 4.37 -15.08 5.79
N PRO A 62 3.32 -15.85 5.51
CA PRO A 62 3.44 -16.98 4.59
C PRO A 62 3.82 -16.48 3.19
N VAL A 63 4.88 -17.07 2.62
CA VAL A 63 5.44 -16.68 1.31
C VAL A 63 4.39 -16.79 0.19
N SER A 64 3.42 -17.71 0.32
CA SER A 64 2.29 -17.83 -0.61
C SER A 64 1.49 -16.52 -0.74
N ASN A 65 1.29 -15.78 0.37
CA ASN A 65 0.55 -14.52 0.33
C ASN A 65 1.36 -13.42 -0.36
N VAL A 66 2.68 -13.39 -0.14
CA VAL A 66 3.59 -12.45 -0.81
C VAL A 66 3.57 -12.69 -2.33
N LEU A 67 3.65 -13.95 -2.76
CA LEU A 67 3.61 -14.31 -4.19
C LEU A 67 2.25 -14.01 -4.84
N ARG A 68 1.15 -14.11 -4.08
CA ARG A 68 -0.18 -13.68 -4.57
C ARG A 68 -0.23 -12.17 -4.85
N GLY A 69 0.53 -11.36 -4.13
CA GLY A 69 0.64 -9.91 -4.36
C GLY A 69 1.28 -9.57 -5.71
N VAL A 70 2.19 -10.41 -6.21
CA VAL A 70 2.85 -10.20 -7.52
C VAL A 70 1.95 -10.62 -8.68
N LYS A 71 1.11 -11.65 -8.48
CA LYS A 71 0.23 -12.23 -9.51
C LYS A 71 -0.61 -11.22 -10.32
N PRO A 72 -1.33 -10.24 -9.73
CA PRO A 72 -2.13 -9.29 -10.49
C PRO A 72 -1.30 -8.32 -11.35
N ILE A 73 0.00 -8.17 -11.07
CA ILE A 73 0.89 -7.22 -11.76
C ILE A 73 1.73 -7.93 -12.85
N LEU A 74 1.74 -9.26 -12.89
CA LEU A 74 2.34 -10.05 -13.96
C LEU A 74 1.99 -9.58 -15.38
N PRO A 75 0.73 -9.24 -15.75
CA PRO A 75 0.44 -8.75 -17.09
C PRO A 75 1.15 -7.41 -17.38
N ILE A 76 1.24 -6.51 -16.41
CA ILE A 76 1.95 -5.24 -16.55
C ILE A 76 3.46 -5.48 -16.66
N MET A 77 4.01 -6.40 -15.86
CA MET A 77 5.42 -6.80 -15.95
C MET A 77 5.76 -7.42 -17.32
N ALA A 78 4.87 -8.25 -17.86
CA ALA A 78 5.04 -8.84 -19.18
C ALA A 78 5.02 -7.77 -20.28
N VAL A 79 4.04 -6.86 -20.27
CA VAL A 79 3.97 -5.75 -21.23
C VAL A 79 5.21 -4.87 -21.15
N THR A 80 5.63 -4.48 -19.94
CA THR A 80 6.84 -3.66 -19.76
C THR A 80 8.11 -4.39 -20.19
N ALA A 81 8.23 -5.70 -19.95
CA ALA A 81 9.37 -6.48 -20.43
C ALA A 81 9.42 -6.53 -21.96
N VAL A 82 8.27 -6.77 -22.62
CA VAL A 82 8.16 -6.80 -24.09
C VAL A 82 8.47 -5.42 -24.69
N LEU A 83 7.96 -4.34 -24.09
CA LEU A 83 8.27 -2.98 -24.53
C LEU A 83 9.77 -2.67 -24.37
N ASN A 84 10.37 -2.99 -23.23
CA ASN A 84 11.80 -2.75 -23.02
C ASN A 84 12.68 -3.59 -23.97
N LEU A 85 12.24 -4.79 -24.35
CA LEU A 85 12.95 -5.63 -25.32
C LEU A 85 13.04 -4.98 -26.71
N PHE A 86 11.99 -4.26 -27.13
CA PHE A 86 11.87 -3.70 -28.48
C PHE A 86 12.28 -2.22 -28.58
N PHE A 87 12.17 -1.45 -27.49
CA PHE A 87 12.41 -0.01 -27.49
C PHE A 87 13.82 0.39 -27.01
N ILE A 88 14.63 -0.56 -26.53
CA ILE A 88 15.99 -0.27 -26.06
C ILE A 88 16.99 -0.64 -27.14
N ASP A 89 17.63 0.38 -27.69
CA ASP A 89 18.69 0.23 -28.68
C ASP A 89 20.01 -0.24 -28.03
N GLY A 90 20.74 -1.09 -28.74
CA GLY A 90 22.00 -1.66 -28.25
C GLY A 90 22.68 -2.56 -29.30
N THR A 91 23.48 -3.53 -28.85
CA THR A 91 24.09 -4.55 -29.71
C THR A 91 23.03 -5.52 -30.22
N ARG A 92 22.77 -5.44 -31.53
CA ARG A 92 21.68 -6.16 -32.21
C ARG A 92 22.06 -7.62 -32.39
N ILE A 93 21.25 -8.53 -31.84
CA ILE A 93 21.43 -9.99 -31.98
C ILE A 93 20.50 -10.54 -33.06
N LEU A 94 19.29 -9.99 -33.16
CA LEU A 94 18.28 -10.42 -34.13
C LEU A 94 17.65 -9.18 -34.78
N ASP A 95 17.85 -9.03 -36.09
CA ASP A 95 17.23 -8.00 -36.90
C ASP A 95 16.09 -8.63 -37.71
N TRP A 96 14.83 -8.36 -37.32
CA TRP A 96 13.66 -8.75 -38.10
C TRP A 96 12.79 -7.51 -38.36
N GLY A 97 13.18 -6.71 -39.36
CA GLY A 97 12.41 -5.55 -39.81
C GLY A 97 12.38 -4.40 -38.79
N ILE A 98 11.19 -3.97 -38.37
CA ILE A 98 10.96 -2.88 -37.38
C ILE A 98 11.30 -3.33 -35.94
N VAL A 99 11.58 -4.61 -35.76
CA VAL A 99 11.81 -5.24 -34.46
C VAL A 99 13.29 -5.63 -34.35
N HIS A 100 14.02 -4.90 -33.51
CA HIS A 100 15.40 -5.18 -33.17
C HIS A 100 15.46 -5.69 -31.73
N ILE A 101 16.03 -6.87 -31.51
CA ILE A 101 16.28 -7.39 -30.15
C ILE A 101 17.75 -7.14 -29.82
N SER A 102 17.99 -6.31 -28.81
CA SER A 102 19.32 -5.99 -28.29
C SER A 102 19.66 -6.78 -27.03
N TRP A 103 20.93 -7.07 -26.80
CA TRP A 103 21.39 -7.69 -25.55
C TRP A 103 21.08 -6.82 -24.33
N GLU A 104 21.29 -5.52 -24.48
CA GLU A 104 21.05 -4.50 -23.47
C GLU A 104 19.56 -4.37 -23.15
N GLY A 105 18.69 -4.52 -24.16
CA GLY A 105 17.24 -4.55 -23.99
C GLY A 105 16.78 -5.77 -23.18
N ILE A 106 17.35 -6.95 -23.42
CA ILE A 106 17.08 -8.15 -22.61
C ILE A 106 17.52 -7.93 -21.16
N VAL A 107 18.76 -7.46 -20.96
CA VAL A 107 19.32 -7.19 -19.62
C VAL A 107 18.46 -6.17 -18.87
N PHE A 108 18.08 -5.08 -19.53
CA PHE A 108 17.26 -4.04 -18.92
C PHE A 108 15.83 -4.53 -18.63
N ALA A 109 15.22 -5.30 -19.53
CA ALA A 109 13.90 -5.90 -19.30
C ALA A 109 13.90 -6.81 -18.07
N ILE A 110 14.94 -7.65 -17.90
CA ILE A 110 15.09 -8.51 -16.72
C ILE A 110 15.31 -7.66 -15.45
N LYS A 111 16.22 -6.67 -15.50
CA LYS A 111 16.46 -5.75 -14.36
C LYS A 111 15.17 -5.04 -13.95
N MET A 112 14.37 -4.57 -14.91
CA MET A 112 13.11 -3.90 -14.64
C MET A 112 12.05 -4.84 -14.07
N MET A 113 11.96 -6.08 -14.57
CA MET A 113 11.08 -7.11 -13.99
C MET A 113 11.42 -7.39 -12.53
N ILE A 114 12.70 -7.61 -12.22
CA ILE A 114 13.17 -7.86 -10.86
C ILE A 114 12.88 -6.63 -9.97
N ARG A 115 13.18 -5.41 -10.46
CA ARG A 115 12.89 -4.16 -9.73
C ARG A 115 11.41 -4.05 -9.39
N LEU A 116 10.51 -4.27 -10.35
CA LEU A 116 9.07 -4.21 -10.13
C LEU A 116 8.61 -5.28 -9.14
N ALA A 117 9.09 -6.52 -9.27
CA ALA A 117 8.74 -7.60 -8.34
C ALA A 117 9.12 -7.24 -6.89
N ILE A 118 10.36 -6.81 -6.67
CA ILE A 118 10.86 -6.44 -5.33
C ILE A 118 10.12 -5.21 -4.79
N LEU A 119 9.81 -4.22 -5.65
CA LEU A 119 9.06 -3.03 -5.28
C LEU A 119 7.66 -3.37 -4.79
N ILE A 120 6.94 -4.25 -5.49
CA ILE A 120 5.60 -4.71 -5.12
C ILE A 120 5.64 -5.49 -3.81
N VAL A 121 6.62 -6.37 -3.65
CA VAL A 121 6.82 -7.11 -2.40
C VAL A 121 7.09 -6.16 -1.24
N GLY A 122 7.95 -5.15 -1.43
CA GLY A 122 8.23 -4.16 -0.39
C GLY A 122 7.02 -3.31 0.02
N THR A 123 6.21 -2.86 -0.94
CA THR A 123 4.99 -2.07 -0.64
C THR A 123 3.89 -2.93 -0.01
N SER A 124 3.69 -4.15 -0.50
CA SER A 124 2.72 -5.09 0.09
C SER A 124 3.07 -5.43 1.54
N MET A 125 4.35 -5.52 1.87
CA MET A 125 4.82 -5.77 3.23
C MET A 125 4.35 -4.74 4.25
N LEU A 126 4.37 -3.45 3.87
CA LEU A 126 3.88 -2.37 4.72
C LEU A 126 2.39 -2.57 5.05
N THR A 127 1.61 -2.88 4.02
CA THR A 127 0.16 -3.10 4.09
C THR A 127 -0.20 -4.37 4.88
N TYR A 128 0.61 -5.42 4.77
CA TYR A 128 0.40 -6.67 5.52
C TYR A 128 0.74 -6.53 7.00
N THR A 129 1.80 -5.78 7.32
CA THR A 129 2.33 -5.68 8.69
C THR A 129 1.78 -4.51 9.49
N THR A 130 1.00 -3.61 8.88
CA THR A 130 0.52 -2.37 9.53
C THR A 130 -0.98 -2.19 9.28
N SER A 131 -1.74 -2.02 10.36
CA SER A 131 -3.18 -1.80 10.24
C SER A 131 -3.48 -0.41 9.65
N PRO A 132 -4.58 -0.23 8.90
CA PRO A 132 -4.94 1.05 8.31
C PRO A 132 -5.01 2.21 9.32
N ILE A 133 -5.56 1.96 10.51
CA ILE A 133 -5.63 2.94 11.60
C ILE A 133 -4.23 3.31 12.11
N ALA A 134 -3.33 2.34 12.23
CA ALA A 134 -1.96 2.60 12.65
C ALA A 134 -1.16 3.35 11.57
N LEU A 135 -1.48 3.10 10.29
CA LEU A 135 -0.91 3.81 9.16
C LEU A 135 -1.36 5.27 9.14
N THR A 136 -2.64 5.56 9.39
CA THR A 136 -3.13 6.94 9.55
C THR A 136 -2.48 7.66 10.73
N ASP A 137 -2.34 6.99 11.89
CA ASP A 137 -1.63 7.54 13.06
C ASP A 137 -0.15 7.87 12.71
N GLY A 138 0.50 7.02 11.91
CA GLY A 138 1.87 7.21 11.45
C GLY A 138 2.03 8.36 10.46
N MET A 139 1.12 8.44 9.47
CA MET A 139 1.06 9.52 8.50
C MET A 139 0.83 10.87 9.17
N GLU A 140 -0.07 10.95 10.15
CA GLU A 140 -0.33 12.16 10.91
C GLU A 140 0.94 12.74 11.56
N LYS A 141 1.69 11.90 12.28
CA LYS A 141 2.96 12.34 12.88
C LYS A 141 4.00 12.72 11.84
N GLY A 142 4.04 12.02 10.70
CA GLY A 142 4.94 12.34 9.59
C GLY A 142 4.58 13.64 8.86
N LEU A 143 3.30 13.99 8.80
CA LEU A 143 2.78 15.22 8.18
C LEU A 143 2.74 16.40 9.16
N ARG A 144 2.94 16.17 10.46
CA ARG A 144 3.04 17.23 11.48
C ARG A 144 3.95 18.42 11.11
N PRO A 145 5.15 18.27 10.50
CA PRO A 145 5.94 19.43 10.07
C PRO A 145 5.23 20.31 9.03
N LEU A 146 4.33 19.74 8.21
CA LEU A 146 3.53 20.50 7.25
C LEU A 146 2.43 21.33 7.92
N GLN A 147 2.11 21.10 9.20
CA GLN A 147 1.22 21.99 9.97
C GLN A 147 1.77 23.42 10.03
N LYS A 148 3.10 23.59 9.96
CA LYS A 148 3.74 24.92 9.90
C LYS A 148 3.40 25.70 8.63
N ILE A 149 2.91 25.01 7.59
CA ILE A 149 2.46 25.58 6.31
C ILE A 149 0.93 25.70 6.30
N HIS A 150 0.29 25.80 7.47
CA HIS A 150 -1.16 25.93 7.63
C HIS A 150 -1.99 24.75 7.10
N LEU A 151 -1.39 23.56 6.97
CA LEU A 151 -2.12 22.34 6.58
C LEU A 151 -2.88 21.75 7.80
N PRO A 152 -4.21 21.51 7.71
CA PRO A 152 -5.04 20.99 8.81
C PRO A 152 -4.85 19.46 9.01
N VAL A 153 -3.66 19.05 9.45
CA VAL A 153 -3.29 17.64 9.58
C VAL A 153 -4.15 16.89 10.61
N HIS A 154 -4.55 17.56 11.70
CA HIS A 154 -5.36 16.93 12.76
C HIS A 154 -6.78 16.62 12.27
N GLU A 155 -7.39 17.57 11.57
CA GLU A 155 -8.73 17.44 11.00
C GLU A 155 -8.75 16.34 9.94
N VAL A 156 -7.78 16.34 9.03
CA VAL A 156 -7.65 15.30 8.00
C VAL A 156 -7.48 13.92 8.65
N THR A 157 -6.66 13.81 9.69
CA THR A 157 -6.46 12.52 10.38
C THR A 157 -7.71 12.05 11.10
N MET A 158 -8.45 12.97 11.73
CA MET A 158 -9.73 12.66 12.35
C MET A 158 -10.75 12.16 11.32
N MET A 159 -10.89 12.85 10.19
CA MET A 159 -11.80 12.44 9.11
C MET A 159 -11.43 11.05 8.58
N MET A 160 -10.13 10.79 8.35
CA MET A 160 -9.66 9.47 7.91
C MET A 160 -9.92 8.38 8.96
N SER A 161 -9.71 8.67 10.25
CA SER A 161 -9.95 7.70 11.33
C SER A 161 -11.43 7.36 11.47
N ILE A 162 -12.31 8.37 11.32
CA ILE A 162 -13.77 8.20 11.30
C ILE A 162 -14.18 7.38 10.08
N ALA A 163 -13.67 7.71 8.90
CA ALA A 163 -13.96 6.98 7.66
C ALA A 163 -13.57 5.51 7.78
N LEU A 164 -12.32 5.21 8.19
CA LEU A 164 -11.84 3.84 8.37
C LEU A 164 -12.70 3.04 9.36
N ARG A 165 -13.22 3.69 10.41
CA ARG A 165 -14.10 3.05 11.38
C ARG A 165 -15.51 2.80 10.83
N PHE A 166 -16.02 3.67 9.97
CA PHE A 166 -17.34 3.52 9.38
C PHE A 166 -17.38 2.59 8.18
N ILE A 167 -16.26 2.34 7.49
CA ILE A 167 -16.21 1.40 6.35
C ILE A 167 -16.83 0.03 6.71
N PRO A 168 -16.43 -0.67 7.80
CA PRO A 168 -17.05 -1.95 8.15
C PRO A 168 -18.55 -1.85 8.37
N THR A 169 -19.00 -0.81 9.10
CA THR A 169 -20.42 -0.63 9.40
C THR A 169 -21.25 -0.29 8.15
N LEU A 170 -20.70 0.47 7.20
CA LEU A 170 -21.36 0.78 5.93
C LEU A 170 -21.47 -0.46 5.05
N VAL A 171 -20.46 -1.34 5.06
CA VAL A 171 -20.53 -2.62 4.34
C VAL A 171 -21.62 -3.51 4.94
N GLU A 172 -21.66 -3.66 6.27
CA GLU A 172 -22.73 -4.42 6.95
C GLU A 172 -24.13 -3.86 6.68
N GLU A 173 -24.28 -2.54 6.68
CA GLU A 173 -25.55 -1.87 6.35
C GLU A 173 -25.94 -2.12 4.88
N THR A 174 -24.98 -2.04 3.97
CA THR A 174 -25.18 -2.33 2.54
C THR A 174 -25.67 -3.76 2.36
N ASP A 175 -25.06 -4.74 3.02
CA ASP A 175 -25.46 -6.15 2.95
C ASP A 175 -26.89 -6.38 3.48
N LYS A 176 -27.28 -5.68 4.55
CA LYS A 176 -28.65 -5.71 5.10
C LYS A 176 -29.65 -5.11 4.12
N ILE A 177 -29.35 -3.93 3.55
CA ILE A 177 -30.23 -3.26 2.58
C ILE A 177 -30.37 -4.13 1.33
N MET A 178 -29.27 -4.67 0.81
CA MET A 178 -29.28 -5.58 -0.34
C MET A 178 -30.18 -6.80 -0.08
N SER A 179 -30.02 -7.45 1.08
CA SER A 179 -30.83 -8.62 1.45
C SER A 179 -32.31 -8.27 1.59
N ALA A 180 -32.65 -7.11 2.18
CA ALA A 180 -34.02 -6.65 2.30
C ALA A 180 -34.65 -6.34 0.93
N GLN A 181 -33.91 -5.74 0.00
CA GLN A 181 -34.39 -5.47 -1.36
C GLN A 181 -34.55 -6.76 -2.17
N LYS A 182 -33.63 -7.74 -2.04
CA LYS A 182 -33.80 -9.08 -2.64
C LYS A 182 -35.08 -9.76 -2.15
N ALA A 183 -35.37 -9.68 -0.85
CA ALA A 183 -36.61 -10.21 -0.28
C ALA A 183 -37.88 -9.51 -0.80
N ARG A 184 -37.76 -8.25 -1.24
CA ARG A 184 -38.84 -7.48 -1.89
C ARG A 184 -38.92 -7.72 -3.41
N GLY A 185 -38.16 -8.67 -3.95
CA GLY A 185 -38.19 -9.04 -5.36
C GLY A 185 -37.27 -8.20 -6.27
N ALA A 186 -36.36 -7.41 -5.69
CA ALA A 186 -35.36 -6.70 -6.50
C ALA A 186 -34.31 -7.69 -7.04
N ASP A 187 -34.15 -7.73 -8.36
CA ASP A 187 -33.11 -8.49 -9.03
C ASP A 187 -31.93 -7.59 -9.41
N PHE A 188 -30.75 -7.93 -8.90
CA PHE A 188 -29.51 -7.19 -9.11
C PHE A 188 -28.58 -7.86 -10.12
N GLU A 189 -28.84 -9.12 -10.47
CA GLU A 189 -27.93 -9.93 -11.29
C GLU A 189 -28.45 -10.10 -12.73
N SER A 190 -29.75 -9.98 -12.98
CA SER A 190 -30.30 -10.08 -14.33
C SER A 190 -30.43 -8.74 -15.08
N GLY A 191 -30.51 -8.83 -16.41
CA GLY A 191 -30.71 -7.69 -17.31
C GLY A 191 -29.42 -7.05 -17.83
N GLY A 192 -29.59 -6.01 -18.67
CA GLY A 192 -28.48 -5.24 -19.26
C GLY A 192 -27.82 -4.29 -18.25
N LEU A 193 -26.68 -3.69 -18.65
CA LEU A 193 -25.90 -2.76 -17.82
C LEU A 193 -26.75 -1.61 -17.23
N ILE A 194 -27.66 -1.05 -18.03
CA ILE A 194 -28.55 0.04 -17.61
C ILE A 194 -29.56 -0.43 -16.56
N HIS A 195 -30.10 -1.64 -16.71
CA HIS A 195 -31.03 -2.23 -15.75
C HIS A 195 -30.35 -2.44 -14.39
N ARG A 196 -29.15 -3.04 -14.41
CA ARG A 196 -28.34 -3.24 -13.20
C ARG A 196 -27.97 -1.92 -12.52
N ALA A 197 -27.63 -0.88 -13.29
CA ALA A 197 -27.35 0.45 -12.74
C ALA A 197 -28.59 1.05 -12.03
N LYS A 198 -29.77 0.97 -12.65
CA LYS A 198 -31.02 1.41 -12.02
C LYS A 198 -31.37 0.60 -10.78
N ALA A 199 -31.07 -0.69 -10.78
CA ALA A 199 -31.29 -1.57 -9.63
C ALA A 199 -30.43 -1.19 -8.41
N LEU A 200 -29.36 -0.39 -8.55
CA LEU A 200 -28.59 0.08 -7.40
C LEU A 200 -29.25 1.25 -6.64
N VAL A 201 -30.19 1.96 -7.26
CA VAL A 201 -30.84 3.14 -6.67
C VAL A 201 -31.54 2.84 -5.32
N PRO A 202 -32.33 1.76 -5.18
CA PRO A 202 -32.97 1.38 -3.92
C PRO A 202 -31.99 0.98 -2.79
N ILE A 203 -30.72 0.73 -3.11
CA ILE A 203 -29.67 0.48 -2.12
C ILE A 203 -28.99 1.80 -1.74
N LEU A 204 -28.69 2.62 -2.75
CA LEU A 204 -27.92 3.85 -2.59
C LEU A 204 -28.65 4.90 -1.74
N ILE A 205 -29.95 5.14 -2.00
CA ILE A 205 -30.72 6.17 -1.29
C ILE A 205 -30.81 5.86 0.22
N PRO A 206 -31.23 4.65 0.67
CA PRO A 206 -31.28 4.35 2.10
C PRO A 206 -29.89 4.39 2.76
N LEU A 207 -28.85 3.94 2.06
CA LEU A 207 -27.47 3.98 2.57
C LEU A 207 -27.02 5.43 2.82
N PHE A 208 -27.30 6.36 1.91
CA PHE A 208 -27.00 7.78 2.10
C PHE A 208 -27.74 8.36 3.29
N ILE A 209 -29.05 8.12 3.41
CA ILE A 209 -29.84 8.61 4.56
C ILE A 209 -29.27 8.07 5.88
N SER A 210 -28.94 6.78 5.93
CA SER A 210 -28.34 6.14 7.11
C SER A 210 -26.96 6.74 7.45
N ALA A 211 -26.14 7.02 6.43
CA ALA A 211 -24.83 7.65 6.60
C ALA A 211 -24.92 9.10 7.12
N PHE A 212 -25.84 9.92 6.59
CA PHE A 212 -26.06 11.29 7.07
C PHE A 212 -26.54 11.31 8.52
N ARG A 213 -27.54 10.49 8.86
CA ARG A 213 -28.03 10.37 10.24
C ARG A 213 -26.90 9.99 11.20
N ARG A 214 -26.06 9.04 10.82
CA ARG A 214 -24.90 8.61 11.61
C ARG A 214 -23.85 9.71 11.76
N ALA A 215 -23.65 10.53 10.74
CA ALA A 215 -22.75 11.67 10.81
C ALA A 215 -23.27 12.74 11.78
N GLU A 216 -24.57 13.05 11.75
CA GLU A 216 -25.22 13.97 12.69
C GLU A 216 -25.16 13.45 14.13
N GLU A 217 -25.51 12.18 14.36
CA GLU A 217 -25.41 11.53 15.66
C GLU A 217 -23.98 11.55 16.20
N LEU A 218 -22.98 11.29 15.34
CA LEU A 218 -21.58 11.37 15.73
C LEU A 218 -21.18 12.80 16.08
N ALA A 219 -21.54 13.79 15.25
CA ALA A 219 -21.22 15.19 15.48
C ALA A 219 -21.81 15.67 16.81
N LEU A 220 -23.10 15.42 17.04
CA LEU A 220 -23.78 15.77 18.28
C LEU A 220 -23.12 15.08 19.49
N ALA A 221 -22.82 13.78 19.40
CA ALA A 221 -22.14 13.05 20.47
C ALA A 221 -20.73 13.60 20.76
N MET A 222 -20.03 14.09 19.73
CA MET A 222 -18.73 14.74 19.87
C MET A 222 -18.85 16.10 20.56
N GLU A 223 -19.86 16.89 20.22
CA GLU A 223 -20.16 18.17 20.88
C GLU A 223 -20.57 17.99 22.35
N CYS A 224 -21.42 17.00 22.65
CA CYS A 224 -21.79 16.64 24.02
C CYS A 224 -20.57 16.21 24.87
N ARG A 225 -19.54 15.65 24.23
CA ARG A 225 -18.24 15.31 24.87
C ARG A 225 -17.25 16.48 24.85
N CYS A 226 -17.73 17.69 24.56
CA CYS A 226 -16.94 18.92 24.48
C CYS A 226 -15.76 18.83 23.50
N TYR A 227 -15.92 18.13 22.39
CA TYR A 227 -14.88 18.06 21.36
C TYR A 227 -14.81 19.38 20.57
N ARG A 228 -13.71 20.13 20.73
CA ARG A 228 -13.52 21.49 20.16
C ARG A 228 -12.36 21.62 19.15
N GLY A 229 -11.75 20.52 18.68
CA GLY A 229 -10.62 20.58 17.73
C GLY A 229 -9.21 20.57 18.36
N GLY A 230 -8.19 20.59 17.50
CA GLY A 230 -6.87 19.95 17.68
C GLY A 230 -5.79 20.63 18.55
N GLU A 231 -5.99 21.83 19.08
CA GLU A 231 -4.98 22.48 19.91
C GLU A 231 -5.08 22.07 21.39
N GLY A 232 -3.93 21.80 22.03
CA GLY A 232 -3.84 21.48 23.46
C GLY A 232 -4.40 20.11 23.89
N ARG A 233 -4.81 19.24 22.95
CA ARG A 233 -5.39 17.92 23.27
C ARG A 233 -4.33 16.89 23.68
N THR A 234 -4.65 16.09 24.69
CA THR A 234 -3.90 14.88 25.05
C THR A 234 -4.34 13.69 24.19
N ARG A 235 -3.40 12.78 23.90
CA ARG A 235 -3.65 11.58 23.09
C ARG A 235 -3.58 10.33 23.94
N LEU A 236 -4.62 9.50 23.84
CA LEU A 236 -4.68 8.19 24.51
C LEU A 236 -3.63 7.23 23.94
N ARG A 237 -3.55 7.13 22.60
CA ARG A 237 -2.54 6.30 21.93
C ARG A 237 -1.37 7.16 21.49
N GLN A 238 -0.24 7.01 22.17
CA GLN A 238 0.99 7.70 21.81
C GLN A 238 1.96 6.73 21.12
N LEU A 239 2.32 7.01 19.87
CA LEU A 239 3.42 6.31 19.19
C LEU A 239 4.74 6.66 19.88
N ARG A 240 5.44 5.65 20.41
CA ARG A 240 6.73 5.77 21.12
C ARG A 240 7.79 4.99 20.36
N TYR A 241 8.95 5.61 20.14
CA TYR A 241 10.07 4.93 19.52
C TYR A 241 10.63 3.93 20.52
N GLY A 242 10.82 2.69 20.07
CA GLY A 242 11.57 1.68 20.80
C GLY A 242 12.96 1.48 20.22
N TRP A 243 13.80 0.74 20.95
CA TRP A 243 15.13 0.32 20.47
C TRP A 243 15.07 -0.43 19.13
N ARG A 244 13.98 -1.18 18.89
CA ARG A 244 13.72 -1.90 17.63
C ARG A 244 13.61 -0.95 16.43
N ASP A 245 13.04 0.25 16.63
CA ASP A 245 12.96 1.25 15.56
C ASP A 245 14.35 1.79 15.22
N GLY A 246 15.20 1.97 16.24
CA GLY A 246 16.60 2.34 16.03
C GLY A 246 17.37 1.30 15.20
N ILE A 247 17.18 0.01 15.49
CA ILE A 247 17.77 -1.08 14.69
C ILE A 247 17.23 -1.07 13.26
N ALA A 248 15.92 -0.86 13.07
CA ALA A 248 15.32 -0.81 11.73
C ALA A 248 15.88 0.35 10.89
N TYR A 249 16.08 1.53 11.50
CA TYR A 249 16.74 2.65 10.83
C TYR A 249 18.20 2.35 10.51
N LEU A 250 18.95 1.79 11.47
CA LEU A 250 20.36 1.46 11.27
C LEU A 250 20.54 0.43 10.16
N SER A 251 19.74 -0.65 10.14
CA SER A 251 19.79 -1.65 9.08
C SER A 251 19.46 -1.06 7.72
N MET A 252 18.52 -0.11 7.67
CA MET A 252 18.13 0.56 6.44
C MET A 252 19.23 1.50 5.92
N VAL A 253 19.87 2.28 6.79
CA VAL A 253 20.98 3.16 6.43
C VAL A 253 22.19 2.35 5.96
N LEU A 254 22.51 1.24 6.64
CA LEU A 254 23.59 0.33 6.23
C LEU A 254 23.33 -0.26 4.85
N LEU A 255 22.10 -0.72 4.58
CA LEU A 255 21.69 -1.20 3.26
C LEU A 255 21.88 -0.13 2.20
N PHE A 256 21.41 1.09 2.48
CA PHE A 256 21.50 2.22 1.55
C PHE A 256 22.95 2.59 1.23
N ALA A 257 23.80 2.71 2.26
CA ALA A 257 25.22 3.02 2.12
C ALA A 257 25.98 1.91 1.35
N LEU A 258 25.69 0.64 1.65
CA LEU A 258 26.29 -0.50 0.97
C LEU A 258 25.94 -0.51 -0.53
N CYS A 259 24.67 -0.28 -0.87
CA CYS A 259 24.22 -0.23 -2.26
C CYS A 259 24.84 0.95 -3.03
N ILE A 260 25.00 2.12 -2.40
CA ILE A 260 25.68 3.27 -3.02
C ILE A 260 27.16 2.97 -3.23
N ALA A 261 27.83 2.44 -2.22
CA ALA A 261 29.25 2.07 -2.34
C ALA A 261 29.46 1.05 -3.47
N LEU A 262 28.58 0.06 -3.59
CA LEU A 262 28.62 -0.92 -4.68
C LEU A 262 28.33 -0.31 -6.05
N ASN A 263 27.45 0.68 -6.14
CA ASN A 263 27.19 1.40 -7.38
C ASN A 263 28.38 2.25 -7.83
N PHE A 264 29.17 2.76 -6.88
CA PHE A 264 30.39 3.50 -7.18
C PHE A 264 31.59 2.58 -7.51
N LEU A 265 31.69 1.43 -6.82
CA LEU A 265 32.81 0.50 -6.95
C LEU A 265 32.69 -0.48 -8.12
N LEU A 266 31.46 -0.85 -8.51
CA LEU A 266 31.23 -1.77 -9.62
C LEU A 266 30.82 -0.99 -10.87
N PRO A 267 31.48 -1.20 -12.02
CA PRO A 267 31.07 -0.58 -13.27
C PRO A 267 29.62 -1.00 -13.63
N ASN A 268 28.85 -0.03 -14.13
CA ASN A 268 27.48 -0.21 -14.60
C ASN A 268 27.44 -1.17 -15.81
N ILE A 269 27.36 -2.47 -15.55
CA ILE A 269 27.03 -3.51 -16.53
C ILE A 269 25.59 -3.93 -16.31
#